data_AF-A0AAD9SZX6-F1
#
_entry.id   AF-A0AAD9SZX6-F1
#
_cell.length_a   1.000
_cell.length_b   1.000
_cell.length_c   1.000
_cell.angle_alpha   90.00
_cell.angle_beta   90.00
_cell.angle_gamma   90.00
#
_symmetry.space_group_name_H-M   'P 1'
#
loop_
_entity.id
_entity.type
_entity.pdbx_description
1 polymer ?
#
loop_
_entity_poly.entity_id
_entity_poly.type
_entity_poly.pdbx_seq_one_letter_code
_entity_poly.pdbx_strand_id
1 'polypeptide(L)'
;MAEEQNSSAAWPVADAALTQEILDIVQQASHARQLKKGANEATKTLNRGISEVIVLAADTAPLAILLHLPLLCEDKNVPYVYVPSKTSLGRACGVSRAVIAASITTNEASDLMNQIRTLKDKVERLMI
;
A
#
# COMPACT_ATOMS: atom_id res chain seq x y z
N MET A 1 -21.61 17.41 -7.81
CA MET A 1 -21.41 16.45 -8.91
C MET A 1 -19.97 16.55 -9.36
N ALA A 2 -19.06 15.85 -8.68
CA ALA A 2 -17.65 15.78 -9.06
C ALA A 2 -17.05 14.45 -8.57
N GLU A 3 -17.72 13.35 -8.89
CA GLU A 3 -17.25 11.99 -8.65
C GLU A 3 -17.66 11.18 -9.87
N GLU A 4 -16.77 10.96 -10.85
CA GLU A 4 -16.90 9.83 -11.81
C GLU A 4 -15.78 9.64 -12.86
N GLN A 5 -14.57 10.23 -12.74
CA GLN A 5 -13.56 10.08 -13.81
C GLN A 5 -12.13 9.68 -13.40
N ASN A 6 -11.94 8.81 -12.40
CA ASN A 6 -10.59 8.22 -12.22
C ASN A 6 -10.56 6.72 -11.86
N SER A 7 -11.68 6.02 -11.95
CA SER A 7 -11.84 4.66 -11.42
C SER A 7 -11.35 3.54 -12.35
N SER A 8 -10.78 3.82 -13.53
CA SER A 8 -10.36 2.74 -14.45
C SER A 8 -8.91 2.28 -14.28
N ALA A 9 -8.06 3.06 -13.61
CA ALA A 9 -6.62 2.78 -13.52
C ALA A 9 -6.15 2.37 -12.11
N ALA A 10 -6.91 2.68 -11.06
CA ALA A 10 -6.63 2.19 -9.72
C ALA A 10 -7.32 0.83 -9.52
N TRP A 11 -6.58 -0.24 -9.78
CA TRP A 11 -7.02 -1.62 -9.57
C TRP A 11 -5.83 -2.45 -9.06
N PRO A 12 -6.01 -3.38 -8.11
CA PRO A 12 -7.22 -3.72 -7.37
C PRO A 12 -7.49 -2.77 -6.19
N VAL A 13 -8.76 -2.43 -5.95
CA VAL A 13 -9.19 -1.58 -4.83
C VAL A 13 -9.70 -2.44 -3.68
N ALA A 14 -9.22 -2.16 -2.47
CA ALA A 14 -9.71 -2.83 -1.26
C ALA A 14 -11.16 -2.43 -0.94
N ASP A 15 -11.95 -3.39 -0.46
CA ASP A 15 -13.27 -3.10 0.11
C ASP A 15 -13.13 -2.32 1.43
N ALA A 16 -14.25 -1.85 1.98
CA ALA A 16 -14.23 -1.04 3.20
C ALA A 16 -13.65 -1.81 4.40
N ALA A 17 -13.93 -3.11 4.50
CA ALA A 17 -13.43 -3.95 5.60
C ALA A 17 -11.92 -4.17 5.49
N LEU A 18 -11.42 -4.57 4.31
CA LEU A 18 -9.98 -4.75 4.08
C LEU A 18 -9.23 -3.43 4.15
N THR A 19 -9.84 -2.31 3.73
CA THR A 19 -9.22 -0.98 3.86
C THR A 19 -8.92 -0.65 5.32
N GLN A 20 -9.85 -0.89 6.25
CA GLN A 20 -9.60 -0.66 7.68
C GLN A 20 -8.49 -1.57 8.20
N GLU A 21 -8.54 -2.86 7.84
CA GLU A 21 -7.50 -3.83 8.22
C GLU A 21 -6.10 -3.43 7.70
N ILE A 22 -6.00 -2.99 6.44
CA ILE A 22 -4.77 -2.47 5.85
C ILE A 22 -4.25 -1.26 6.64
N LEU A 23 -5.13 -0.30 6.93
CA LEU A 23 -4.73 0.93 7.63
C LEU A 23 -4.25 0.64 9.06
N ASP A 24 -4.90 -0.29 9.76
CA ASP A 24 -4.49 -0.72 11.11
C ASP A 24 -3.13 -1.40 11.09
N ILE A 25 -2.88 -2.29 10.12
CA ILE A 25 -1.58 -2.95 9.95
C ILE A 25 -0.50 -1.92 9.56
N VAL A 26 -0.79 -0.98 8.66
CA VAL A 26 0.12 0.10 8.29
C VAL A 26 0.48 0.95 9.50
N GLN A 27 -0.47 1.23 10.38
CA GLN A 27 -0.24 1.96 11.62
C GLN A 27 0.70 1.19 12.55
N GLN A 28 0.43 -0.09 12.78
CA GLN A 28 1.30 -0.94 13.60
C GLN A 28 2.72 -1.07 13.00
N ALA A 29 2.83 -1.25 11.68
CA ALA A 29 4.10 -1.30 10.97
C ALA A 29 4.88 0.03 11.06
N SER A 30 4.18 1.18 11.07
CA SER A 30 4.79 2.49 11.30
C SER A 30 5.40 2.57 12.70
N HIS A 31 4.70 2.10 13.73
CA HIS A 31 5.21 2.04 15.11
C HIS A 31 6.41 1.09 15.25
N ALA A 32 6.38 -0.05 14.56
CA ALA A 32 7.47 -1.03 14.51
C ALA A 32 8.65 -0.60 13.62
N ARG A 33 8.62 0.60 13.01
CA ARG A 33 9.61 1.10 12.04
C ARG A 33 9.81 0.19 10.82
N GLN A 34 8.79 -0.60 10.49
CA GLN A 34 8.74 -1.57 9.40
C GLN A 34 7.96 -1.02 8.18
N LEU A 35 7.91 0.31 8.05
CA LEU A 35 7.15 1.00 7.02
C LEU A 35 8.01 2.06 6.32
N LYS A 36 7.97 2.07 4.99
CA LYS A 36 8.53 3.11 4.13
C LYS A 36 7.41 3.89 3.46
N LYS A 37 7.57 5.21 3.38
CA LYS A 37 6.49 6.16 3.05
C LYS A 37 6.87 6.95 1.81
N GLY A 38 5.99 7.01 0.83
CA GLY A 38 6.17 7.71 -0.44
C GLY A 38 6.58 6.81 -1.60
N ALA A 39 6.30 7.25 -2.82
CA ALA A 39 6.54 6.48 -4.04
C ALA A 39 8.02 6.12 -4.23
N ASN A 40 8.93 7.08 -4.11
CA ASN A 40 10.37 6.84 -4.28
C ASN A 40 10.94 5.80 -3.28
N GLU A 41 10.43 5.81 -2.05
CA GLU A 41 10.87 4.85 -1.03
C GLU A 41 10.28 3.46 -1.29
N ALA A 42 9.03 3.38 -1.76
CA ALA A 42 8.42 2.13 -2.23
C ALA A 42 9.20 1.52 -3.42
N THR A 43 9.64 2.35 -4.37
CA THR A 43 10.49 1.88 -5.49
C THR A 43 11.82 1.33 -4.98
N LYS A 44 12.43 1.95 -3.96
CA LYS A 44 13.68 1.46 -3.36
C LYS A 44 13.50 0.13 -2.63
N THR A 45 12.41 -0.07 -1.90
CA THR A 45 12.16 -1.34 -1.18
C THR A 45 11.89 -2.48 -2.14
N LEU A 46 11.14 -2.22 -3.21
CA LEU A 46 10.90 -3.17 -4.31
C LEU A 46 12.21 -3.59 -4.99
N ASN A 47 13.06 -2.63 -5.36
CA ASN A 47 14.35 -2.92 -5.99
C ASN A 47 15.31 -3.68 -5.06
N ARG A 48 15.21 -3.47 -3.75
CA ARG A 48 15.99 -4.19 -2.73
C ARG A 48 15.43 -5.56 -2.38
N GLY A 49 14.21 -5.90 -2.83
CA GLY A 49 13.56 -7.17 -2.50
C GLY A 49 13.18 -7.31 -1.02
N ILE A 50 12.97 -6.20 -0.32
CA ILE A 50 12.60 -6.18 1.11
C ILE A 50 11.16 -5.75 1.35
N SER A 51 10.35 -5.63 0.30
CA SER A 51 8.95 -5.21 0.37
C SER A 51 8.04 -6.43 0.42
N GLU A 52 7.16 -6.50 1.42
CA GLU A 52 6.15 -7.55 1.53
C GLU A 52 4.86 -7.17 0.81
N VAL A 53 4.37 -5.95 1.03
CA VAL A 53 3.12 -5.43 0.48
C VAL A 53 3.27 -3.94 0.17
N ILE A 54 2.71 -3.52 -0.97
CA ILE A 54 2.62 -2.11 -1.36
C ILE A 54 1.17 -1.61 -1.22
N VAL A 55 1.00 -0.45 -0.57
CA VAL A 55 -0.30 0.21 -0.42
C VAL A 55 -0.28 1.52 -1.19
N LEU A 56 -1.24 1.70 -2.10
CA LEU A 56 -1.35 2.86 -3.00
C LEU A 56 -2.64 3.61 -2.72
N ALA A 57 -2.66 4.93 -2.92
CA ALA A 57 -3.88 5.73 -2.75
C ALA A 57 -4.57 6.01 -4.10
N ALA A 58 -5.85 5.63 -4.22
CA ALA A 58 -6.65 5.79 -5.44
C ALA A 58 -7.03 7.25 -5.74
N ASP A 59 -7.19 8.10 -4.72
CA ASP A 59 -7.49 9.54 -4.84
C ASP A 59 -6.23 10.40 -5.15
N THR A 60 -5.16 9.77 -5.63
CA THR A 60 -3.95 10.47 -6.06
C THR A 60 -4.21 11.21 -7.37
N ALA A 61 -3.92 12.51 -7.37
CA ALA A 61 -4.09 13.37 -8.52
C ALA A 61 -2.77 14.10 -8.80
N PRO A 62 -2.12 13.87 -9.95
CA PRO A 62 -2.45 12.90 -11.01
C PRO A 62 -2.05 11.46 -10.65
N LEU A 63 -2.90 10.48 -11.01
CA LEU A 63 -2.65 9.06 -10.75
C LEU A 63 -1.42 8.51 -11.50
N ALA A 64 -1.05 9.16 -12.62
CA ALA A 64 0.13 8.83 -13.43
C ALA A 64 1.43 8.75 -12.61
N ILE A 65 1.53 9.46 -11.48
CA ILE A 65 2.69 9.41 -10.59
C ILE A 65 2.89 8.01 -10.00
N LEU A 66 1.84 7.23 -9.79
CA LEU A 66 1.88 5.92 -9.15
C LEU A 66 1.95 4.74 -10.13
N LEU A 67 1.65 4.94 -11.41
CA LEU A 67 1.49 3.84 -12.38
C LEU A 67 2.75 2.98 -12.61
N HIS A 68 3.92 3.50 -12.26
CA HIS A 68 5.17 2.73 -12.32
C HIS A 68 5.29 1.69 -11.18
N LEU A 69 4.58 1.87 -10.06
CA LEU A 69 4.66 0.96 -8.91
C LEU A 69 3.96 -0.38 -9.19
N PRO A 70 2.71 -0.44 -9.69
CA PRO A 70 2.07 -1.70 -10.06
C PRO A 70 2.92 -2.57 -11.00
N LEU A 71 3.48 -1.98 -12.05
CA LEU A 71 4.35 -2.69 -12.99
C LEU A 71 5.58 -3.29 -12.31
N LEU A 72 6.24 -2.51 -11.44
CA LEU A 72 7.39 -2.99 -10.68
C LEU A 72 7.01 -4.07 -9.64
N CYS A 73 5.79 -3.99 -9.09
CA CYS A 73 5.26 -4.99 -8.17
C CYS A 73 5.01 -6.32 -8.88
N GLU A 74 4.48 -6.31 -10.10
CA GLU A 74 4.31 -7.50 -10.95
C GLU A 74 5.66 -8.14 -11.29
N ASP A 75 6.64 -7.35 -11.74
CA ASP A 75 8.00 -7.83 -12.05
C ASP A 75 8.70 -8.47 -10.85
N LYS A 76 8.43 -7.96 -9.64
CA LYS A 76 9.03 -8.43 -8.38
C LYS A 76 8.16 -9.44 -7.64
N ASN A 77 6.99 -9.77 -8.18
CA ASN A 77 6.02 -10.67 -7.57
C ASN A 77 5.61 -10.23 -6.14
N VAL A 78 5.48 -8.92 -5.93
CA VAL A 78 5.08 -8.30 -4.65
C VAL A 78 3.62 -7.83 -4.77
N PRO A 79 2.73 -8.22 -3.86
CA PRO A 79 1.35 -7.78 -3.90
C PRO A 79 1.20 -6.29 -3.58
N TYR A 80 0.25 -5.65 -4.25
CA TYR A 80 -0.09 -4.25 -4.12
C TYR A 80 -1.61 -4.06 -4.02
N VAL A 81 -2.06 -3.02 -3.33
CA VAL A 81 -3.49 -2.74 -3.18
C VAL A 81 -3.75 -1.24 -3.13
N TYR A 82 -4.86 -0.81 -3.72
CA TYR A 82 -5.32 0.56 -3.65
C TYR A 82 -6.29 0.75 -2.48
N VAL A 83 -5.98 1.75 -1.64
CA VAL A 83 -6.91 2.30 -0.63
C VAL A 83 -7.57 3.56 -1.18
N PRO A 84 -8.82 3.84 -0.80
CA PRO A 84 -9.60 4.94 -1.39
C PRO A 84 -9.03 6.33 -1.07
N SER A 85 -8.33 6.53 0.06
CA SER A 85 -7.85 7.86 0.46
C SER A 85 -6.38 7.92 0.88
N LYS A 86 -5.64 8.87 0.29
CA LYS A 86 -4.27 9.26 0.68
C LYS A 86 -4.18 9.92 2.04
N THR A 87 -5.27 10.52 2.51
CA THR A 87 -5.35 11.19 3.81
C THR A 87 -5.48 10.17 4.93
N SER A 88 -6.30 9.13 4.76
CA SER A 88 -6.36 8.02 5.73
C SER A 88 -5.03 7.26 5.76
N LEU A 89 -4.41 7.00 4.60
CA LEU A 89 -3.10 6.38 4.52
C LEU A 89 -2.02 7.20 5.23
N GLY A 90 -2.02 8.53 5.06
CA GLY A 90 -1.12 9.44 5.77
C GLY A 90 -1.26 9.35 7.29
N ARG A 91 -2.51 9.33 7.80
CA ARG A 91 -2.80 9.17 9.23
C ARG A 91 -2.30 7.82 9.77
N ALA A 92 -2.57 6.72 9.06
CA ALA A 92 -2.05 5.40 9.42
C ALA A 92 -0.52 5.39 9.44
N CYS A 93 0.12 6.08 8.49
CA CYS A 93 1.57 6.25 8.48
C CYS A 93 2.11 7.15 9.61
N GLY A 94 1.26 7.70 10.49
CA GLY A 94 1.65 8.60 11.57
C GLY A 94 2.17 9.96 11.08
N VAL A 95 1.70 10.44 9.93
CA VAL A 95 2.08 11.75 9.37
C VAL A 95 0.84 12.61 9.12
N SER A 96 0.99 13.92 9.32
CA SER A 96 -0.08 14.90 9.06
C SER A 96 -0.31 15.18 7.57
N ARG A 97 0.67 14.87 6.73
CA ARG A 97 0.60 15.03 5.27
C ARG A 97 0.00 13.80 4.60
N ALA A 98 -0.66 14.02 3.46
CA ALA A 98 -1.12 12.95 2.59
C ALA A 98 0.04 12.04 2.14
N VAL A 99 -0.21 10.73 2.10
CA VAL A 99 0.74 9.73 1.61
C VAL A 99 0.08 9.00 0.45
N ILE A 100 0.77 8.95 -0.68
CA ILE A 100 0.26 8.35 -1.93
C ILE A 100 0.66 6.88 -2.10
N ALA A 101 1.75 6.47 -1.44
CA ALA A 101 2.27 5.12 -1.49
C ALA A 101 2.96 4.78 -0.17
N ALA A 102 2.84 3.54 0.28
CA ALA A 102 3.56 3.01 1.42
C ALA A 102 4.01 1.57 1.13
N SER A 103 5.17 1.19 1.65
CA SER A 103 5.72 -0.16 1.54
C SER A 103 5.93 -0.71 2.94
N ILE A 104 5.31 -1.86 3.21
CA ILE A 104 5.58 -2.65 4.42
C ILE A 104 6.81 -3.49 4.13
N THR A 105 7.87 -3.32 4.93
CA THR A 105 9.12 -4.04 4.73
C THR A 105 9.14 -5.39 5.45
N THR A 106 9.98 -6.32 5.02
CA THR A 106 10.21 -7.57 5.75
C THR A 106 10.92 -7.31 7.07
N ASN A 107 10.45 -7.94 8.15
CA ASN A 107 11.17 -8.02 9.43
C ASN A 107 10.81 -9.35 10.10
N GLU A 108 11.80 -10.23 10.19
CA GLU A 108 11.60 -11.59 10.71
C GLU A 108 11.34 -11.65 12.22
N ALA A 109 11.80 -10.62 12.95
CA ALA A 109 11.65 -10.54 14.40
C ALA A 109 10.36 -9.82 14.83
N SER A 110 9.48 -9.47 13.89
CA SER A 110 8.28 -8.67 14.15
C SER A 110 7.07 -9.56 14.45
N ASP A 111 6.36 -9.26 15.53
CA ASP A 111 5.09 -9.91 15.88
C ASP A 111 4.00 -9.70 14.81
N LEU A 112 4.18 -8.72 13.92
CA LEU A 112 3.27 -8.39 12.83
C LEU A 112 3.35 -9.36 11.64
N MET A 113 4.34 -10.25 11.61
CA MET A 113 4.57 -11.13 10.45
C MET A 113 3.34 -11.95 10.07
N ASN A 114 2.64 -12.53 11.05
CA ASN A 114 1.44 -13.34 10.80
C ASN A 114 0.29 -12.52 10.22
N GLN A 115 0.14 -11.27 10.66
CA GLN A 115 -0.86 -10.35 10.14
C GLN A 115 -0.52 -9.91 8.71
N ILE A 116 0.75 -9.56 8.47
CA ILE A 116 1.24 -9.18 7.14
C ILE A 116 1.08 -10.33 6.15
N ARG A 117 1.37 -11.58 6.56
CA ARG A 117 1.16 -12.76 5.72
C ARG A 117 -0.32 -12.98 5.39
N THR A 118 -1.20 -12.84 6.38
CA THR A 118 -2.65 -12.95 6.16
C THR A 118 -3.15 -11.86 5.21
N LEU A 119 -2.63 -10.62 5.38
CA LEU A 119 -2.94 -9.52 4.50
C LEU A 119 -2.45 -9.79 3.07
N LYS A 120 -1.24 -10.33 2.93
CA LYS A 120 -0.65 -10.72 1.65
C LYS A 120 -1.57 -11.68 0.90
N ASP A 121 -2.02 -12.75 1.56
CA ASP A 121 -2.92 -13.74 0.97
C ASP A 121 -4.27 -13.13 0.55
N LYS A 122 -4.80 -12.17 1.33
CA LYS A 122 -6.03 -11.45 0.98
C LYS A 122 -5.84 -10.54 -0.24
N VAL A 123 -4.70 -9.84 -0.32
CA VAL A 123 -4.39 -8.94 -1.44
C VAL A 123 -4.12 -9.74 -2.72
N GLU A 124 -3.41 -10.87 -2.64
CA GLU A 124 -3.18 -11.74 -3.80
C GLU A 124 -4.49 -12.28 -4.38
N ARG A 125 -5.49 -12.59 -3.54
CA ARG A 125 -6.82 -13.00 -4.01
C ARG A 125 -7.60 -11.90 -4.73
N LEU A 126 -7.27 -10.62 -4.51
CA LEU A 126 -7.89 -9.51 -5.23
C LEU A 126 -7.29 -9.30 -6.62
N MET A 127 -6.12 -9.87 -6.89
CA MET A 127 -5.42 -9.77 -8.17
C MET A 127 -5.78 -10.87 -9.17
N ILE A 128 -6.60 -11.84 -8.76
CA ILE A 128 -7.10 -12.95 -9.60
C ILE A 128 -8.49 -12.56 -10.11
#